data_AF-W4RMC2-F1
#
_entry.id   AF-W4RMC2-F1
#
_cell.length_a   1.000
_cell.length_b   1.000
_cell.length_c   1.000
_cell.angle_alpha   90.00
_cell.angle_beta   90.00
_cell.angle_gamma   90.00
#
_symmetry.space_group_name_H-M   'P 1'
#
loop_
_entity.id
_entity.type
_entity.pdbx_description
1 polymer ?
#
loop_
_entity_poly.entity_id
_entity_poly.type
_entity_poly.pdbx_seq_one_letter_code
_entity_poly.pdbx_strand_id
1 'polypeptide(L)'
;MGVLPLQFKAGENAETLGLTGRESFDVQIDEKVRPRDIITVTATDEDGNKKTFEVLVRFDSEVEIDYYRHGGILQMVLRDKLKA
;
A
#
# COMPACT_ATOMS: atom_id res chain seq x y z
N MET A 1 -4.74 -9.58 -7.56
CA MET A 1 -3.27 -9.72 -7.47
C MET A 1 -2.75 -9.48 -6.05
N GLY A 2 -3.56 -9.00 -5.08
CA GLY A 2 -3.08 -8.82 -3.70
C GLY A 2 -2.00 -7.73 -3.55
N VAL A 3 -1.89 -6.84 -4.54
CA VAL A 3 -0.96 -5.71 -4.52
C VAL A 3 -1.65 -4.53 -3.84
N LEU A 4 -0.92 -3.80 -2.99
CA LEU A 4 -1.40 -2.60 -2.32
C LEU A 4 -1.24 -1.38 -3.25
N PRO A 5 -2.34 -0.76 -3.72
CA PRO A 5 -2.23 0.42 -4.56
C PRO A 5 -1.96 1.65 -3.70
N LEU A 6 -0.76 2.24 -3.85
CA LEU A 6 -0.36 3.47 -3.18
C LEU A 6 -0.23 4.61 -4.18
N GLN A 7 -0.65 5.80 -3.77
CA GLN A 7 -0.56 7.01 -4.56
C GLN A 7 0.08 8.12 -3.72
N PHE A 8 1.06 8.82 -4.27
CA PHE A 8 1.59 10.03 -3.65
C PHE A 8 0.48 11.09 -3.51
N LYS A 9 0.58 11.97 -2.50
CA LYS A 9 -0.34 13.10 -2.39
C LYS A 9 -0.22 14.01 -3.63
N ALA A 10 -1.27 14.78 -3.89
CA ALA A 10 -1.29 15.69 -5.03
C ALA A 10 -0.11 16.69 -4.95
N GLY A 11 0.75 16.67 -5.96
CA GLY A 11 1.95 17.51 -6.02
C GLY A 11 3.20 16.86 -5.43
N GLU A 12 3.10 15.69 -4.82
CA GLU A 12 4.26 14.89 -4.41
C GLU A 12 4.59 13.84 -5.48
N ASN A 13 5.88 13.63 -5.67
CA ASN A 13 6.41 12.59 -6.55
C ASN A 13 7.77 12.13 -6.03
N ALA A 14 8.32 11.07 -6.63
CA ALA A 14 9.62 10.53 -6.24
C ALA A 14 10.73 11.60 -6.28
N GLU A 15 10.75 12.47 -7.26
CA GLU A 15 11.77 13.52 -7.40
C GLU A 15 11.68 14.59 -6.29
N THR A 16 10.47 15.04 -5.97
CA THR A 16 10.21 16.03 -4.91
C THR A 16 10.50 15.44 -3.54
N LEU A 17 10.23 14.15 -3.38
CA LEU A 17 10.60 13.37 -2.21
C LEU A 17 12.07 12.91 -2.24
N GLY A 18 12.83 13.21 -3.30
CA GLY A 18 14.24 12.82 -3.44
C GLY A 18 14.49 11.31 -3.34
N LEU A 19 13.51 10.49 -3.73
CA LEU A 19 13.59 9.04 -3.70
C LEU A 19 14.40 8.55 -4.89
N THR A 20 15.47 7.81 -4.61
CA THR A 20 16.38 7.24 -5.60
C THR A 20 15.97 5.84 -6.06
N GLY A 21 15.10 5.18 -5.29
CA GLY A 21 14.67 3.80 -5.49
C GLY A 21 15.63 2.75 -4.91
N ARG A 22 16.69 3.19 -4.22
CA ARG A 22 17.64 2.31 -3.50
C ARG A 22 17.28 2.16 -2.02
N GLU A 23 16.38 3.00 -1.55
CA GLU A 23 15.93 3.03 -0.17
C GLU A 23 15.09 1.79 0.17
N SER A 24 15.15 1.37 1.43
CA SER A 24 14.21 0.40 1.99
C SER A 24 12.93 1.12 2.39
N PHE A 25 11.80 0.73 1.81
CA PHE A 25 10.49 1.31 2.09
C PHE A 25 9.74 0.48 3.13
N ASP A 26 9.52 1.06 4.31
CA ASP A 26 8.62 0.52 5.33
C ASP A 26 7.24 1.16 5.17
N VAL A 27 6.23 0.35 4.87
CA VAL A 27 4.85 0.81 4.67
C VAL A 27 4.05 0.48 5.92
N GLN A 28 3.72 1.51 6.70
CA GLN A 28 2.92 1.36 7.92
C GLN A 28 1.45 1.14 7.51
N ILE A 29 1.07 -0.12 7.29
CA ILE A 29 -0.31 -0.50 6.99
C ILE A 29 -0.90 -1.37 8.08
N ASP A 30 -2.06 -0.96 8.57
CA ASP A 30 -2.85 -1.71 9.55
C ASP A 30 -3.97 -2.50 8.86
N GLU A 31 -4.43 -3.56 9.54
CA GLU A 31 -5.56 -4.38 9.08
C GLU A 31 -6.87 -3.58 9.00
N LYS A 32 -6.92 -2.40 9.63
CA LYS A 32 -8.08 -1.48 9.64
C LYS A 32 -8.07 -0.43 8.53
N VAL A 33 -7.19 -0.55 7.53
CA VAL A 33 -7.11 0.38 6.40
C VAL A 33 -8.48 0.62 5.79
N ARG A 34 -8.79 1.89 5.50
CA ARG A 34 -10.06 2.29 4.86
C ARG A 34 -9.85 2.65 3.39
N PRO A 35 -10.92 2.67 2.57
CA PRO A 35 -10.84 3.22 1.23
C PRO A 35 -10.34 4.67 1.27
N ARG A 36 -9.34 5.01 0.45
CA ARG A 36 -8.75 6.37 0.35
C ARG A 36 -8.08 6.86 1.63
N ASP A 37 -7.67 5.94 2.50
CA ASP A 37 -6.98 6.28 3.74
C ASP A 37 -5.56 6.79 3.46
N ILE A 38 -5.01 7.54 4.41
CA ILE A 38 -3.64 8.06 4.32
C ILE A 38 -2.76 7.22 5.23
N ILE A 39 -1.73 6.61 4.65
CA ILE A 39 -0.74 5.84 5.39
C ILE A 39 0.62 6.51 5.31
N THR A 40 1.47 6.20 6.27
CA THR A 40 2.83 6.71 6.34
C THR A 40 3.80 5.68 5.81
N VAL A 41 4.71 6.14 4.95
CA VAL A 41 5.81 5.32 4.41
C VAL A 41 7.12 5.92 4.88
N THR A 42 7.99 5.07 5.41
CA THR A 42 9.35 5.44 5.82
C THR A 42 10.34 4.83 4.86
N ALA A 43 10.97 5.66 4.03
CA ALA A 43 12.11 5.28 3.21
C ALA A 43 13.40 5.41 4.03
N THR A 44 14.20 4.36 4.10
CA THR A 44 15.52 4.36 4.74
C THR A 44 16.59 4.19 3.68
N ASP A 45 17.44 5.20 3.51
CA ASP A 45 18.53 5.18 2.54
C ASP A 45 19.71 4.30 2.99
N GLU A 46 20.62 3.96 2.08
CA GLU A 46 21.83 3.17 2.38
C GLU A 46 22.70 3.84 3.44
N ASP A 47 22.69 5.17 3.50
CA ASP A 47 23.42 5.97 4.50
C ASP A 47 22.72 6.00 5.89
N GLY A 48 21.56 5.35 6.01
CA GLY A 48 20.77 5.29 7.25
C GLY A 48 19.82 6.48 7.46
N ASN A 49 19.76 7.40 6.50
CA ASN A 49 18.83 8.52 6.52
C ASN A 49 17.39 8.04 6.35
N LYS A 50 16.51 8.36 7.31
CA LYS A 50 15.10 8.00 7.28
C LYS A 50 14.27 9.17 6.80
N LYS A 51 13.47 8.95 5.77
CA LYS A 51 12.55 9.93 5.20
C LYS A 51 11.13 9.40 5.28
N THR A 52 10.29 10.14 5.98
CA THR A 52 8.90 9.76 6.23
C THR A 52 7.99 10.64 5.39
N PHE A 53 7.10 10.03 4.63
CA PHE A 53 6.12 10.72 3.78
C PHE A 53 4.77 10.03 3.83
N GLU A 54 3.72 10.77 3.48
CA GLU A 54 2.35 10.27 3.50
C GLU A 54 1.90 9.88 2.09
N VAL A 55 1.22 8.75 1.96
CA VAL A 55 0.65 8.28 0.70
C VAL A 55 -0.81 7.92 0.90
N LEU A 56 -1.59 8.10 -0.15
CA LEU A 56 -2.98 7.72 -0.21
C LEU A 56 -3.12 6.28 -0.69
N VAL A 57 -3.87 5.48 0.05
CA VAL A 57 -4.22 4.11 -0.32
C VAL A 57 -5.39 4.15 -1.31
N ARG A 58 -5.11 3.73 -2.54
CA ARG A 58 -6.04 3.81 -3.68
C ARG A 58 -7.03 2.63 -3.72
N PHE A 59 -7.56 2.24 -2.57
CA PHE A 59 -8.75 1.39 -2.53
C PHE A 59 -9.98 2.25 -2.82
N ASP A 60 -10.70 1.93 -3.88
CA ASP A 60 -11.93 2.63 -4.27
C ASP A 60 -13.16 2.02 -3.57
N SER A 61 -13.07 0.79 -3.04
CA SER A 61 -14.17 0.13 -2.33
C SER A 61 -13.71 -0.83 -1.23
N GLU A 62 -14.58 -1.10 -0.25
CA GLU A 62 -14.32 -2.08 0.83
C GLU A 62 -14.09 -3.49 0.30
N VAL A 63 -14.75 -3.84 -0.82
CA VAL A 63 -14.59 -5.13 -1.49
C VAL A 63 -13.14 -5.32 -1.99
N GLU A 64 -12.46 -4.26 -2.42
CA GLU A 64 -11.05 -4.37 -2.86
C GLU A 64 -10.10 -4.62 -1.70
N ILE A 65 -10.41 -4.08 -0.52
CA ILE A 65 -9.67 -4.35 0.72
C ILE A 65 -9.82 -5.84 1.07
N ASP A 66 -11.02 -6.39 0.93
CA ASP A 66 -11.26 -7.81 1.14
C ASP A 66 -10.48 -8.67 0.14
N TYR A 67 -10.50 -8.30 -1.15
CA TYR A 67 -9.66 -8.96 -2.16
C TYR A 67 -8.17 -8.88 -1.83
N TYR A 68 -7.69 -7.75 -1.31
CA TYR A 68 -6.30 -7.58 -0.88
C TYR A 68 -5.97 -8.53 0.29
N ARG A 69 -6.82 -8.58 1.33
CA ARG A 69 -6.66 -9.48 2.49
C ARG A 69 -6.65 -10.96 2.10
N HIS A 70 -7.41 -11.33 1.08
CA HIS A 70 -7.44 -12.69 0.56
C HIS A 70 -6.27 -13.03 -0.38
N GLY A 71 -5.32 -12.11 -0.60
CA GLY A 71 -4.21 -12.30 -1.53
C GLY A 71 -4.62 -12.22 -3.01
N GLY A 72 -5.83 -11.72 -3.27
CA GLY A 72 -6.41 -11.54 -4.59
C GLY A 72 -7.79 -12.17 -4.75
N ILE A 73 -8.55 -11.63 -5.71
CA ILE A 73 -9.91 -12.07 -6.03
C ILE A 73 -10.03 -13.56 -6.34
N LEU A 74 -9.08 -14.14 -7.09
CA LEU A 74 -9.12 -15.56 -7.46
C LEU A 74 -8.98 -16.47 -6.24
N GLN A 75 -8.13 -16.10 -5.28
CA GLN A 75 -7.94 -16.84 -4.04
C GLN A 75 -9.18 -16.76 -3.14
N MET A 76 -9.83 -15.59 -3.09
CA MET A 76 -11.11 -15.43 -2.40
C MET A 76 -12.18 -16.35 -2.99
N VAL A 77 -12.42 -16.28 -4.31
CA VAL A 77 -13.45 -17.08 -4.99
C VAL A 77 -13.17 -18.58 -4.89
N LEU A 78 -11.91 -19.01 -4.99
CA LEU A 78 -11.54 -20.41 -4.82
C LEU A 78 -11.86 -20.92 -3.41
N ARG A 79 -11.51 -20.16 -2.37
CA ARG A 79 -11.81 -20.52 -0.97
C ARG A 79 -13.30 -20.55 -0.68
N ASP A 80 -14.06 -19.64 -1.28
CA ASP A 80 -15.52 -19.62 -1.17
C ASP A 80 -16.14 -20.88 -1.78
N LYS A 81 -15.70 -21.24 -2.99
CA LYS A 81 -16.14 -22.48 -3.66
C LYS A 81 -15.71 -23.78 -2.98
N LEU A 82 -14.59 -23.78 -2.25
CA LEU A 82 -14.13 -24.96 -1.49
C LEU A 82 -14.85 -25.12 -0.14
N LYS A 83 -15.51 -24.07 0.37
CA LYS A 83 -16.32 -24.12 1.58
C LYS A 83 -17.77 -24.54 1.33
N ALA A 84 -18.23 -24.45 0.08
CA ALA A 84 -19.52 -24.93 -0.40
C ALA A 84 -19.46 -26.42 -0.77
#